data_AF-A0A257TUF1-F1
#
_entry.id   AF-A0A257TUF1-F1
#
_cell.length_a   1.000
_cell.length_b   1.000
_cell.length_c   1.000
_cell.angle_alpha   90.00
_cell.angle_beta   90.00
_cell.angle_gamma   90.00
#
_symmetry.space_group_name_H-M   'P 1'
#
loop_
_entity.id
_entity.type
_entity.pdbx_description
1 polymer ?
#
loop_
_entity_poly.entity_id
_entity_poly.type
_entity_poly.pdbx_seq_one_letter_code
_entity_poly.pdbx_strand_id
1 'polypeptide(L)'
;MSDMETCYKVFTREVKERLRLTSERFGFEPEFTARVARMGVRVYEVPISYNGRTYAEGKKIGWTDGIEAIWCIFKFNLWGR
;
A
#
# COMPACT_ATOMS: atom_id res chain seq x y z
N MET A 1 -7.60 -7.22 6.02
CA MET A 1 -6.97 -5.94 5.66
C MET A 1 -8.05 -5.03 5.12
N SER A 2 -8.63 -4.21 5.99
CA SER A 2 -9.78 -3.34 5.67
C SER A 2 -9.34 -2.00 5.09
N ASP A 3 -8.17 -1.50 5.49
CA ASP A 3 -7.54 -0.30 4.93
C ASP A 3 -6.11 -0.61 4.47
N MET A 4 -5.89 -0.46 3.17
CA MET A 4 -4.60 -0.66 2.51
C MET A 4 -3.76 0.60 2.49
N GLU A 5 -4.36 1.78 2.36
CA GLU A 5 -3.69 3.02 1.96
C GLU A 5 -3.41 3.90 3.20
N THR A 6 -3.01 3.26 4.29
CA THR A 6 -2.94 3.87 5.62
C THR A 6 -1.77 4.82 5.81
N CYS A 7 -0.80 4.85 4.89
CA CYS A 7 0.47 5.60 4.97
C CYS A 7 1.32 5.30 6.25
N TYR A 8 0.85 4.42 7.12
CA TYR A 8 1.49 3.99 8.36
C TYR A 8 1.48 2.47 8.40
N LYS A 9 2.66 1.88 8.32
CA LYS A 9 2.87 0.43 8.46
C LYS A 9 4.12 0.17 9.29
N VAL A 10 4.00 -0.79 10.19
CA VAL A 10 5.09 -1.25 11.04
C VAL A 10 5.26 -2.74 10.83
N PHE A 11 6.50 -3.16 10.59
CA PHE A 11 6.83 -4.56 10.35
C PHE A 11 8.20 -4.87 10.93
N THR A 12 8.43 -6.15 11.22
CA THR A 12 9.71 -6.60 11.77
C THR A 12 10.82 -6.55 10.72
N ARG A 13 12.06 -6.58 11.18
CA ARG A 13 13.23 -6.68 10.29
C ARG A 13 13.16 -7.90 9.37
N GLU A 14 12.67 -9.03 9.86
CA GLU A 14 12.51 -10.25 9.06
C GLU A 14 11.58 -10.03 7.85
N VAL A 15 10.46 -9.32 8.05
CA VAL A 15 9.55 -8.96 6.96
C VAL A 15 10.25 -8.04 5.96
N LYS A 16 11.02 -7.05 6.45
CA LYS A 16 11.81 -6.15 5.59
C LYS A 16 12.78 -6.92 4.68
N GLU A 17 13.51 -7.89 5.22
CA GLU A 17 14.53 -8.64 4.49
C GLU A 17 13.93 -9.53 3.38
N ARG A 18 12.66 -9.93 3.53
CA ARG A 18 11.91 -10.71 2.54
C ARG A 18 11.18 -9.84 1.51
N LEU A 19 10.98 -8.55 1.80
CA LEU A 19 10.32 -7.61 0.90
C LEU A 19 11.29 -7.10 -0.16
N ARG A 20 10.93 -7.31 -1.44
CA ARG A 20 11.62 -6.72 -2.59
C ARG A 20 10.71 -5.78 -3.34
N LEU A 21 10.59 -4.54 -2.88
CA LEU A 21 9.66 -3.57 -3.44
C LEU A 21 10.27 -2.88 -4.66
N THR A 22 9.46 -2.64 -5.69
CA THR A 22 9.91 -2.04 -6.96
C THR A 22 9.03 -0.87 -7.40
N SER A 23 7.85 -0.74 -6.83
CA SER A 23 6.89 0.29 -7.19
C SER A 23 7.26 1.64 -6.59
N GLU A 24 7.00 2.68 -7.35
CA GLU A 24 7.11 4.06 -6.92
C GLU A 24 5.73 4.62 -6.57
N ARG A 25 5.71 5.79 -5.91
CA ARG A 25 4.49 6.54 -5.59
C ARG A 25 3.43 5.67 -4.86
N PHE A 26 2.17 5.73 -5.30
CA PHE A 26 1.05 5.00 -4.73
C PHE A 26 1.03 3.52 -5.12
N GLY A 27 1.87 3.07 -6.06
CA GLY A 27 2.00 1.65 -6.39
C GLY A 27 2.61 0.82 -5.26
N PHE A 28 3.28 1.48 -4.30
CA PHE A 28 3.86 0.84 -3.12
C PHE A 28 2.81 0.07 -2.30
N GLU A 29 1.66 0.67 -2.00
CA GLU A 29 0.66 0.10 -1.08
C GLU A 29 0.03 -1.20 -1.66
N PRO A 30 -0.37 -1.25 -2.95
CA PRO A 30 -0.76 -2.48 -3.62
C PRO A 30 0.32 -3.57 -3.62
N GLU A 31 1.57 -3.22 -3.95
CA GLU A 31 2.68 -4.17 -4.01
C GLU A 31 3.00 -4.74 -2.63
N PHE A 32 3.16 -3.86 -1.64
CA PHE A 32 3.47 -4.22 -0.27
C PHE A 32 2.44 -5.19 0.27
N THR A 33 1.15 -4.85 0.13
CA THR A 33 0.07 -5.71 0.61
C THR A 33 0.05 -7.06 -0.07
N ALA A 34 0.17 -7.10 -1.41
CA ALA A 34 0.14 -8.35 -2.16
C ALA A 34 1.30 -9.27 -1.72
N ARG A 35 2.50 -8.71 -1.47
CA ARG A 35 3.66 -9.45 -0.98
C ARG A 35 3.45 -9.93 0.46
N VAL A 36 3.02 -9.06 1.37
CA VAL A 36 2.77 -9.41 2.79
C VAL A 36 1.69 -10.49 2.91
N ALA A 37 0.60 -10.38 2.15
CA ALA A 37 -0.47 -11.36 2.12
C ALA A 37 0.04 -12.76 1.70
N ARG A 38 1.00 -12.83 0.76
CA ARG A 38 1.62 -14.09 0.33
C ARG A 38 2.67 -14.65 1.29
N MET A 39 3.28 -13.82 2.13
CA MET A 39 4.28 -14.27 3.10
C MET A 39 3.66 -15.08 4.25
N GLY A 40 2.34 -15.07 4.42
CA GLY A 40 1.66 -15.80 5.50
C GLY A 40 1.98 -15.26 6.90
N VAL A 41 2.38 -13.99 7.00
CA VAL A 41 2.67 -13.34 8.28
C VAL A 41 1.38 -12.89 8.98
N ARG A 42 1.43 -12.77 10.31
CA ARG A 42 0.31 -12.22 11.08
C ARG A 42 0.21 -10.72 10.86
N VAL A 43 -0.99 -10.25 10.48
CA VAL A 43 -1.29 -8.83 10.25
C VAL A 43 -2.30 -8.37 11.30
N TYR A 44 -2.03 -7.22 11.90
CA TYR A 44 -2.92 -6.57 12.86
C TYR A 44 -3.31 -5.19 12.33
N GLU A 45 -4.60 -4.88 12.38
CA GLU A 45 -5.12 -3.56 12.05
C GLU A 45 -5.26 -2.75 13.35
N VAL A 46 -4.55 -1.64 13.45
CA VAL A 46 -4.61 -0.73 14.59
C VAL A 46 -5.29 0.56 14.12
N PRO A 47 -6.40 0.98 14.74
CA PRO A 47 -7.11 2.17 14.31
C PRO A 47 -6.25 3.42 14.56
N ILE A 48 -6.26 4.34 13.60
CA ILE A 48 -5.61 5.65 13.70
C ILE A 48 -6.61 6.76 13.40
N SER A 49 -6.41 7.93 13.99
CA SER A 49 -7.14 9.14 13.62
C SER A 49 -6.27 9.96 12.66
N TYR A 50 -6.82 10.31 11.50
CA TYR A 50 -6.13 11.10 10.48
C TYR A 50 -6.96 12.32 10.08
N ASN A 51 -6.36 13.50 10.17
CA ASN A 51 -6.95 14.74 9.67
C ASN A 51 -6.40 15.00 8.26
N GLY A 52 -7.17 14.63 7.24
CA GLY A 52 -6.78 14.76 5.84
C GLY A 52 -6.90 16.18 5.31
N ARG A 53 -5.96 16.57 4.44
CA ARG A 53 -6.04 17.83 3.68
C ARG A 53 -7.07 17.72 2.56
N THR A 54 -7.85 18.77 2.37
CA THR A 54 -8.73 18.99 1.22
C THR A 54 -7.93 19.34 -0.04
N TYR A 55 -8.58 19.27 -1.20
CA TYR A 55 -7.97 19.69 -2.47
C TYR A 55 -7.56 21.17 -2.45
N ALA A 56 -8.33 22.04 -1.78
CA ALA A 56 -8.01 23.46 -1.61
C ALA A 56 -6.74 23.68 -0.75
N GLU A 57 -6.46 22.78 0.19
CA GLU A 57 -5.25 22.78 1.04
C GLU A 57 -4.02 22.17 0.33
N GLY A 58 -4.08 22.03 -0.99
CA GLY A 58 -2.97 21.53 -1.81
C GLY A 58 -2.78 20.01 -1.72
N LYS A 59 -3.89 19.25 -1.68
CA LYS A 59 -3.83 17.80 -1.89
C LYS A 59 -3.34 17.52 -3.31
N LYS A 60 -2.20 16.81 -3.42
CA LYS A 60 -1.52 16.56 -4.71
C LYS A 60 -2.00 15.29 -5.44
N ILE A 61 -2.90 14.51 -4.83
CA ILE A 61 -3.42 13.27 -5.43
C ILE A 61 -4.48 13.60 -6.47
N GLY A 62 -4.40 12.98 -7.65
CA GLY A 62 -5.33 13.16 -8.75
C GLY A 62 -6.03 11.87 -9.17
N TRP A 63 -6.92 11.97 -10.16
CA TRP A 63 -7.61 10.82 -10.75
C TRP A 63 -6.64 9.86 -11.47
N THR A 64 -5.52 10.39 -11.98
CA THR A 64 -4.45 9.61 -12.60
C THR A 64 -3.80 8.64 -11.61
N ASP A 65 -3.62 9.06 -10.35
CA ASP A 65 -3.10 8.19 -9.29
C ASP A 65 -4.09 7.03 -9.00
N GLY A 66 -5.40 7.27 -9.17
CA GLY A 66 -6.42 6.23 -9.02
C GLY A 66 -6.35 5.15 -10.11
N ILE A 67 -6.11 5.53 -11.37
CA ILE A 67 -5.93 4.56 -12.46
C ILE A 67 -4.64 3.76 -12.26
N GLU A 68 -3.55 4.44 -11.85
CA GLU A 68 -2.28 3.79 -11.54
C GLU A 68 -2.43 2.79 -10.38
N ALA A 69 -3.18 3.14 -9.33
CA ALA A 69 -3.47 2.26 -8.20
C ALA A 69 -4.23 1.01 -8.65
N ILE A 70 -5.28 1.16 -9.47
CA ILE A 70 -6.04 0.02 -10.01
C ILE A 70 -5.13 -0.90 -10.83
N TRP A 71 -4.31 -0.33 -11.72
CA TRP A 71 -3.34 -1.09 -12.51
C TRP A 71 -2.36 -1.86 -11.63
N CYS A 72 -1.80 -1.22 -10.61
CA CYS A 72 -0.89 -1.85 -9.65
C CYS A 72 -1.56 -3.00 -8.88
N ILE A 73 -2.81 -2.82 -8.44
CA ILE A 73 -3.58 -3.88 -7.77
C ILE A 73 -3.69 -5.09 -8.68
N PHE A 74 -4.13 -4.93 -9.93
CA PHE A 74 -4.24 -6.06 -10.86
C PHE A 74 -2.87 -6.68 -11.16
N LYS A 75 -1.85 -5.86 -11.43
CA LYS A 75 -0.49 -6.31 -11.73
C LYS A 75 0.08 -7.18 -10.63
N PHE A 76 0.05 -6.71 -9.38
CA PHE A 76 0.66 -7.43 -8.28
C PHE A 76 -0.19 -8.58 -7.75
N ASN A 77 -1.52 -8.56 -7.93
CA ASN A 77 -2.37 -9.70 -7.56
C ASN A 77 -2.32 -10.85 -8.59
N LEU A 78 -2.24 -10.54 -9.89
CA LEU A 78 -2.30 -11.55 -10.96
C LEU A 78 -0.91 -12.02 -11.43
N TRP A 79 0.05 -11.11 -11.60
CA TRP A 79 1.38 -11.42 -12.15
C TRP A 79 2.52 -11.40 -11.12
N GLY A 80 2.27 -10.95 -9.88
CA GLY A 80 3.27 -10.90 -8.80
C GLY A 80 3.55 -12.24 -8.12
N ARG A 81 3.55 -13.35 -8.88
CA ARG A 81 3.79 -14.70 -8.38
C ARG A 81 5.29 -15.00 -8.28
#